data_AF-A0A0F8SIV2-F1
#
_entry.id   AF-A0A0F8SIV2-F1
#
_cell.length_a   1.000
_cell.length_b   1.000
_cell.length_c   1.000
_cell.angle_alpha   90.00
_cell.angle_beta   90.00
_cell.angle_gamma   90.00
#
_symmetry.space_group_name_H-M   'P 1'
#
loop_
_entity.id
_entity.type
_entity.pdbx_description
1 polymer ?
#
loop_
_entity_poly.entity_id
_entity_poly.type
_entity_poly.pdbx_seq_one_letter_code
_entity_poly.pdbx_strand_id
1 'polypeptide(L)'
;MTCIIYGKERLCENDISLDDIITNLGKHNYTPLITKAKSQFLKVFDENAKIDNALNFGMDYDSLRYMGYRRRMSFSYEKENNLPLKGEIFYSPDRESLLYIVIYEKVANQSSLFDFPSESTDLKNNKENKLKIEVGYIGDKEKIEHLNHFIGVLSEALHISDVEWTRCQTINPKFLELSKEENNKFVSADTVTEEEIRLATILENQAIRDITITIRQSGAILESDLNKKKIAKPEEITEHIHRLVESELINEEYVIICRDTSNQINRVNSLDVVNKMIEVGVKCSCGKLISEERYEKLFTPNIVLRKMLDQSYWTTVKLVDNLRKLGISNNQILLNLRDGAEEIDAFVDVDGALCMFELKDNEFSMGHAYAFSSRIDLYKPNYAVIVSTKSISKDVILHFDKVKPKSKIVYISNLKDIVPSLNEVVSQVSSKKASRILEMYTWAGSISVPINIVSSNIGLKIEKDEHDSDYSF
;
A
#
# COMPACT_ATOMS: atom_id res chain seq x y z
N MET A 1 -1.34 4.65 -10.45
CA MET A 1 -0.87 5.19 -9.16
C MET A 1 -1.11 6.68 -9.17
N THR A 2 -1.41 7.28 -8.02
CA THR A 2 -1.55 8.72 -7.90
C THR A 2 -0.32 9.28 -7.17
N CYS A 3 0.45 10.15 -7.83
CA CYS A 3 1.50 10.91 -7.16
C CYS A 3 0.97 12.31 -6.90
N ILE A 4 1.16 12.81 -5.69
CA ILE A 4 0.68 14.13 -5.28
C ILE A 4 1.88 14.81 -4.66
N ILE A 5 2.07 16.10 -4.92
CA ILE A 5 3.20 16.89 -4.48
C ILE A 5 2.70 18.27 -4.01
N TYR A 6 3.06 18.67 -2.79
CA TYR A 6 2.76 19.99 -2.22
C TYR A 6 3.88 20.99 -2.44
N GLY A 7 3.53 22.25 -2.72
CA GLY A 7 4.47 23.38 -2.74
C GLY A 7 4.59 24.12 -1.41
N LYS A 8 5.69 24.87 -1.23
CA LYS A 8 6.08 25.56 0.01
C LYS A 8 5.16 26.74 0.40
N GLU A 9 5.06 26.95 1.71
CA GLU A 9 4.31 28.02 2.37
C GLU A 9 4.97 29.40 2.17
N ARG A 10 4.55 30.15 1.14
CA ARG A 10 4.59 31.64 1.07
C ARG A 10 4.06 32.10 -0.29
N LEU A 11 2.75 31.98 -0.48
CA LEU A 11 2.07 32.84 -1.44
C LEU A 11 1.71 34.13 -0.69
N CYS A 12 2.55 35.16 -0.82
CA CYS A 12 2.33 36.46 -0.21
C CYS A 12 1.82 37.48 -1.26
N GLU A 13 0.75 38.17 -0.85
CA GLU A 13 0.25 39.51 -1.23
C GLU A 13 -0.21 39.80 -2.67
N ASN A 14 0.25 39.09 -3.70
CA ASN A 14 -0.28 39.28 -5.05
C ASN A 14 -1.24 38.14 -5.40
N ASP A 15 -2.48 38.49 -5.79
CA ASP A 15 -3.49 37.57 -6.35
C ASP A 15 -2.91 36.89 -7.60
N ILE A 16 -2.23 35.76 -7.42
CA ILE A 16 -1.83 34.92 -8.55
C ILE A 16 -3.12 34.40 -9.19
N SER A 17 -3.41 34.86 -10.40
CA SER A 17 -4.56 34.38 -11.14
C SER A 17 -4.29 32.95 -11.61
N LEU A 18 -5.26 32.06 -11.41
CA LEU A 18 -5.25 30.74 -12.02
C LEU A 18 -5.10 30.85 -13.55
N ASP A 19 -5.58 31.93 -14.15
CA ASP A 19 -5.47 32.19 -15.59
C ASP A 19 -4.02 32.40 -16.05
N ASP A 20 -3.17 33.01 -15.22
CA ASP A 20 -1.74 33.20 -15.54
C ASP A 20 -1.02 31.86 -15.53
N ILE A 21 -1.34 31.02 -14.54
CA ILE A 21 -0.83 29.65 -14.43
C ILE A 21 -1.25 28.83 -15.65
N ILE A 22 -2.55 28.82 -15.97
CA ILE A 22 -3.10 28.09 -17.12
C ILE A 22 -2.50 28.59 -18.43
N THR A 23 -2.36 29.91 -18.59
CA THR A 23 -1.79 30.53 -19.80
C THR A 23 -0.32 30.13 -19.98
N ASN A 24 0.46 30.13 -18.89
CA ASN A 24 1.86 29.72 -18.96
C ASN A 24 1.97 28.22 -19.30
N LEU A 25 1.24 27.36 -18.60
CA LEU A 25 1.18 25.93 -18.90
C LEU A 25 0.77 25.64 -20.36
N GLY A 26 -0.15 26.44 -20.91
CA GLY A 26 -0.55 26.38 -22.31
C GLY A 26 0.60 26.61 -23.29
N LYS A 27 1.55 27.50 -22.98
CA LYS A 27 2.77 27.73 -23.79
C LYS A 27 3.68 26.52 -23.84
N HIS A 28 3.59 25.64 -22.85
CA HIS A 28 4.34 24.38 -22.74
C HIS A 28 3.52 23.16 -23.19
N ASN A 29 2.47 23.37 -24.00
CA ASN A 29 1.58 22.34 -24.56
C ASN A 29 0.70 21.59 -23.55
N TYR A 30 0.55 22.09 -22.31
CA TYR A 30 -0.42 21.53 -21.38
C TYR A 30 -1.81 22.10 -21.67
N THR A 31 -2.77 21.22 -21.98
CA THR A 31 -4.14 21.63 -22.30
C THR A 31 -5.02 21.58 -21.05
N PRO A 32 -5.61 22.70 -20.59
CA PRO A 32 -6.53 22.71 -19.45
C PRO A 32 -7.85 22.04 -19.85
N LEU A 33 -8.28 21.02 -19.12
CA LEU A 33 -9.42 20.18 -19.50
C LEU A 33 -10.76 20.80 -19.12
N ILE A 34 -10.87 21.32 -17.89
CA ILE A 34 -12.11 21.91 -17.39
C ILE A 34 -12.37 23.21 -18.13
N THR A 35 -11.38 24.09 -18.22
CA THR A 35 -11.49 25.36 -18.95
C THR A 35 -11.84 25.14 -20.43
N LYS A 36 -11.20 24.15 -21.09
CA LYS A 36 -11.51 23.81 -22.48
C LYS A 36 -12.93 23.27 -22.64
N ALA A 37 -13.37 22.37 -21.77
CA ALA A 37 -14.73 21.82 -21.80
C ALA A 37 -15.78 22.94 -21.61
N LYS A 38 -15.55 23.87 -20.66
CA LYS A 38 -16.39 25.06 -20.47
C LYS A 38 -16.46 25.93 -21.72
N SER A 39 -15.31 26.23 -22.32
CA SER A 39 -15.25 27.01 -23.56
C SER A 39 -16.06 26.37 -24.68
N GLN A 40 -15.90 25.06 -24.89
CA GLN A 40 -16.59 24.33 -25.95
C GLN A 40 -18.10 24.28 -25.72
N PHE A 41 -18.55 24.11 -24.47
CA PHE A 41 -19.97 24.11 -24.14
C PHE A 41 -20.60 25.50 -24.35
N LEU A 42 -19.95 26.57 -23.91
CA LEU A 42 -20.46 27.94 -24.07
C LEU A 42 -20.58 28.36 -25.54
N LYS A 43 -19.65 27.90 -26.39
CA LYS A 43 -19.70 28.13 -27.85
C LYS A 43 -20.95 27.59 -28.53
N VAL A 44 -21.65 26.62 -27.92
CA VAL A 44 -22.94 26.12 -28.45
C VAL A 44 -24.03 27.19 -28.34
N PHE A 45 -23.93 28.08 -27.34
CA PHE A 45 -24.94 29.11 -27.07
C PHE A 45 -24.58 30.47 -27.68
N ASP A 46 -23.29 30.78 -27.77
CA ASP A 46 -22.76 31.99 -28.42
C ASP A 46 -21.28 31.77 -28.77
N GLU A 47 -20.93 31.91 -30.05
CA GLU A 47 -19.55 31.76 -30.55
C GLU A 47 -18.58 32.77 -29.92
N ASN A 48 -19.10 33.90 -29.43
CA ASN A 48 -18.34 34.97 -28.78
C ASN A 48 -18.40 34.94 -27.25
N ALA A 49 -19.05 33.93 -26.64
CA ALA A 49 -19.13 33.81 -25.19
C ALA A 49 -17.72 33.72 -24.60
N LYS A 50 -17.30 34.78 -23.91
CA LYS A 50 -16.05 34.80 -23.14
C LYS A 50 -16.24 34.10 -21.80
N ILE A 51 -15.19 33.41 -21.35
CA ILE A 51 -15.15 32.72 -20.05
C ILE A 51 -15.00 33.73 -18.89
N ASP A 52 -14.82 35.01 -19.19
CA ASP A 52 -14.34 36.07 -18.29
C ASP A 52 -15.19 36.35 -17.02
N ASN A 53 -16.32 35.65 -16.82
CA ASN A 53 -17.11 35.73 -15.58
C ASN A 53 -17.44 34.37 -14.93
N ALA A 54 -17.06 33.23 -15.52
CA ALA A 54 -17.50 31.90 -15.07
C ALA A 54 -16.54 31.19 -14.10
N LEU A 55 -15.31 31.70 -13.91
CA LEU A 55 -14.32 31.14 -12.99
C LEU A 55 -14.36 31.77 -11.58
N ASN A 56 -15.09 32.89 -11.40
CA ASN A 56 -15.20 33.62 -10.13
C ASN A 56 -16.46 33.28 -9.31
N PHE A 57 -17.31 32.36 -9.76
CA PHE A 57 -18.44 31.90 -8.95
C PHE A 57 -17.99 30.82 -7.96
N GLY A 58 -17.49 31.26 -6.80
CA GLY A 58 -17.80 30.51 -5.58
C GLY A 58 -19.32 30.45 -5.47
N MET A 59 -19.90 29.28 -5.22
CA MET A 59 -21.34 29.16 -5.04
C MET A 59 -21.79 30.09 -3.91
N ASP A 60 -22.49 31.18 -4.24
CA ASP A 60 -23.35 31.85 -3.28
C ASP A 60 -24.58 30.96 -3.06
N TYR A 61 -24.55 30.22 -1.95
CA TYR A 61 -25.62 29.29 -1.58
C TYR A 61 -26.96 29.98 -1.31
N ASP A 62 -27.00 31.31 -1.09
CA ASP A 62 -28.25 32.04 -0.91
C ASP A 62 -29.06 32.14 -2.22
N SER A 63 -28.39 32.10 -3.36
CA SER A 63 -29.03 32.12 -4.69
C SER A 63 -29.87 30.85 -4.97
N LEU A 64 -29.56 29.72 -4.33
CA LEU A 64 -30.33 28.47 -4.45
C LEU A 64 -31.55 28.41 -3.52
N ARG A 65 -31.63 29.27 -2.49
CA ARG A 65 -32.82 29.33 -1.61
C ARG A 65 -34.02 30.01 -2.26
N TYR A 66 -33.78 30.84 -3.28
CA TYR A 66 -34.83 31.55 -4.00
C TYR A 66 -35.51 30.73 -5.10
N MET A 67 -34.96 29.57 -5.48
CA MET A 67 -35.58 28.67 -6.45
C MET A 67 -36.35 27.56 -5.73
N GLY A 68 -37.63 27.78 -5.48
CA GLY A 68 -38.56 26.99 -4.64
C GLY A 68 -38.82 25.52 -5.03
N TYR A 69 -37.79 24.72 -5.28
CA TYR A 69 -37.92 23.27 -5.43
C TYR A 69 -37.93 22.56 -4.07
N ARG A 70 -39.11 22.52 -3.44
CA ARG A 70 -39.40 21.58 -2.33
C ARG A 70 -39.61 20.17 -2.89
N ARG A 71 -38.54 19.39 -3.08
CA ARG A 71 -38.62 17.93 -2.94
C ARG A 71 -37.50 17.42 -2.06
N ARG A 72 -37.89 16.95 -0.87
CA ARG A 72 -37.06 16.22 0.09
C ARG A 72 -36.51 14.95 -0.59
N MET A 73 -35.28 15.00 -1.09
CA MET A 73 -34.35 13.90 -0.92
C MET A 73 -33.34 14.37 0.12
N SER A 74 -33.55 13.96 1.37
CA SER A 74 -32.61 14.17 2.45
C SER A 74 -31.41 13.25 2.24
N PHE A 75 -30.49 13.64 1.38
CA PHE A 75 -29.09 13.35 1.63
C PHE A 75 -28.68 14.31 2.76
N SER A 76 -28.49 13.78 3.96
CA SER A 76 -27.74 14.48 5.00
C SER A 76 -26.28 14.53 4.55
N TYR A 77 -25.98 15.36 3.56
CA TYR A 77 -24.65 15.93 3.44
C TYR A 77 -24.51 16.83 4.66
N GLU A 78 -23.73 16.36 5.63
CA GLU A 78 -23.22 17.25 6.66
C GLU A 78 -22.61 18.46 5.95
N LYS A 79 -22.87 19.61 6.55
CA LYS A 79 -22.59 20.94 6.07
C LYS A 79 -21.07 21.17 6.10
N GLU A 80 -20.32 20.42 5.29
CA GLU A 80 -18.87 20.57 5.17
C GLU A 80 -18.60 21.94 4.57
N ASN A 81 -17.75 22.70 5.26
CA ASN A 81 -17.25 23.99 4.81
C ASN A 81 -16.53 23.78 3.46
N ASN A 82 -17.23 23.99 2.35
CA ASN A 82 -16.62 23.99 1.02
C ASN A 82 -15.59 25.12 1.00
N LEU A 83 -14.33 24.80 1.24
CA LEU A 83 -13.22 25.70 1.00
C LEU A 83 -13.31 26.16 -0.46
N PRO A 84 -13.08 27.44 -0.76
CA PRO A 84 -12.96 27.90 -2.14
C PRO A 84 -11.75 27.21 -2.77
N LEU A 85 -12.01 26.08 -3.40
CA LEU A 85 -11.05 25.35 -4.20
C LEU A 85 -10.92 26.11 -5.53
N LYS A 86 -9.71 26.29 -6.04
CA LYS A 86 -9.46 26.69 -7.43
C LYS A 86 -8.53 25.65 -8.03
N GLY A 87 -8.66 25.33 -9.30
CA GLY A 87 -7.78 24.32 -9.88
C GLY A 87 -8.13 23.97 -11.31
N GLU A 88 -7.27 23.15 -11.90
CA GLU A 88 -7.41 22.68 -13.27
C GLU A 88 -6.80 21.28 -13.42
N ILE A 89 -7.29 20.53 -14.40
CA ILE A 89 -6.78 19.21 -14.79
C ILE A 89 -6.19 19.34 -16.19
N PHE A 90 -5.10 18.63 -16.45
CA PHE A 90 -4.38 18.62 -17.71
C PHE A 90 -4.14 17.17 -18.15
N TYR A 91 -4.04 16.93 -19.46
CA TYR A 91 -3.43 15.70 -19.94
C TYR A 91 -1.90 15.79 -19.83
N SER A 92 -1.24 14.67 -19.59
CA SER A 92 0.18 14.53 -19.91
C SER A 92 0.43 14.71 -21.42
N PRO A 93 1.67 15.03 -21.84
CA PRO A 93 2.01 15.21 -23.24
C PRO A 93 1.65 14.00 -24.13
N ASP A 94 1.79 12.79 -23.60
CA ASP A 94 1.44 11.53 -24.26
C ASP A 94 -0.07 11.18 -24.18
N ARG A 95 -0.85 11.94 -23.41
CA ARG A 95 -2.29 11.76 -23.15
C ARG A 95 -2.67 10.45 -22.45
N GLU A 96 -1.73 9.80 -21.79
CA GLU A 96 -2.00 8.56 -21.05
C GLU A 96 -2.30 8.79 -19.56
N SER A 97 -2.13 10.02 -19.08
CA SER A 97 -2.31 10.35 -17.66
C SER A 97 -2.89 11.75 -17.48
N LEU A 98 -3.34 12.01 -16.25
CA LEU A 98 -3.85 13.32 -15.84
C LEU A 98 -2.86 13.98 -14.90
N LEU A 99 -2.57 15.24 -15.15
CA LEU A 99 -1.91 16.15 -14.21
C LEU A 99 -2.98 17.06 -13.63
N TYR A 100 -2.82 17.50 -12.40
CA TYR A 100 -3.79 18.40 -11.80
C TYR A 100 -3.12 19.40 -10.88
N ILE A 101 -3.80 20.53 -10.68
CA ILE A 101 -3.43 21.56 -9.71
C ILE A 101 -4.67 21.90 -8.90
N VAL A 102 -4.55 21.89 -7.58
CA VAL A 102 -5.54 22.39 -6.63
C VAL A 102 -4.89 23.51 -5.83
N ILE A 103 -5.56 24.65 -5.75
CA ILE A 103 -5.23 25.80 -4.92
C ILE A 103 -6.34 25.90 -3.88
N TYR A 104 -5.96 25.93 -2.60
CA TYR A 104 -6.91 26.03 -1.50
C TYR A 104 -6.35 26.87 -0.36
N GLU A 105 -7.24 27.49 0.41
CA GLU A 105 -6.87 28.22 1.62
C GLU A 105 -6.77 27.25 2.80
N LYS A 106 -5.60 27.16 3.45
CA LYS A 106 -5.46 26.30 4.63
C LYS A 106 -6.07 27.00 5.84
N VAL A 107 -7.18 26.47 6.34
CA VAL A 107 -7.73 26.86 7.64
C VAL A 107 -6.83 26.27 8.73
N ALA A 108 -6.37 27.10 9.67
CA ALA A 108 -5.31 26.80 10.65
C ALA A 108 -5.48 25.52 11.51
N ASN A 109 -6.63 24.84 11.46
CA ASN A 109 -6.91 23.63 12.24
C ASN A 109 -7.19 22.38 11.38
N GLN A 110 -7.04 22.46 10.06
CA GLN A 110 -7.12 21.29 9.17
C GLN A 110 -5.70 20.92 8.72
N SER A 111 -5.32 19.67 8.99
CA SER A 111 -4.30 18.96 8.21
C SER A 111 -4.75 18.92 6.73
N SER A 112 -3.90 18.54 5.78
CA SER A 112 -4.22 18.66 4.34
C SER A 112 -5.60 18.12 3.97
N LEU A 113 -6.15 18.49 2.80
CA LEU A 113 -7.45 18.01 2.30
C LEU A 113 -7.60 16.46 2.29
N PHE A 114 -6.48 15.74 2.37
CA PHE A 114 -6.42 14.29 2.43
C PHE A 114 -6.00 13.72 3.79
N ASP A 115 -5.62 14.56 4.74
CA ASP A 115 -5.33 14.14 6.10
C ASP A 115 -6.63 14.09 6.90
N PHE A 116 -6.95 12.92 7.43
CA PHE A 116 -8.09 12.77 8.32
C PHE A 116 -7.91 13.65 9.57
N PRO A 117 -9.00 14.17 10.14
CA PRO A 117 -8.92 15.01 11.33
C PRO A 117 -8.27 14.24 12.48
N SER A 118 -7.04 14.60 12.84
CA SER A 118 -6.43 14.16 14.09
C SER A 118 -6.91 15.07 15.22
N GLU A 119 -7.59 14.51 16.20
CA GLU A 119 -7.89 15.18 17.46
C GLU A 119 -6.57 15.42 18.22
N SER A 120 -5.92 16.56 17.99
CA SER A 120 -4.88 17.02 18.90
C SER A 120 -4.94 18.54 19.05
N THR A 121 -4.81 18.94 20.31
CA THR A 121 -5.21 20.20 20.91
C THR A 121 -4.13 21.27 20.85
N ASP A 122 -4.61 22.51 20.89
CA ASP A 122 -3.95 23.71 21.44
C ASP A 122 -2.65 24.21 20.83
N LEU A 123 -2.79 24.91 19.69
CA LEU A 123 -1.88 26.01 19.34
C LEU A 123 -2.69 27.25 18.91
N LYS A 124 -2.94 28.15 19.87
CA LYS A 124 -3.32 29.54 19.60
C LYS A 124 -2.05 30.31 19.21
N ASN A 125 -1.77 30.46 17.92
CA ASN A 125 -0.84 31.49 17.44
C ASN A 125 -1.21 31.91 16.00
N ASN A 126 -1.26 33.23 15.79
CA ASN A 126 -1.48 33.99 14.55
C ASN A 126 -1.96 33.20 13.30
N LYS A 127 -3.26 33.29 13.05
CA LYS A 127 -3.94 32.80 11.85
C LYS A 127 -3.66 33.72 10.65
N GLU A 128 -2.51 33.57 10.01
CA GLU A 128 -2.41 33.99 8.61
C GLU A 128 -3.05 32.91 7.74
N ASN A 129 -4.07 33.27 6.98
CA ASN A 129 -4.62 32.41 5.95
C ASN A 129 -3.55 32.25 4.87
N LYS A 130 -2.99 31.04 4.75
CA LYS A 130 -2.00 30.72 3.73
C LYS A 130 -2.67 29.91 2.63
N LEU A 131 -2.56 30.40 1.39
CA LEU A 131 -2.89 29.60 0.20
C LEU A 131 -1.89 28.45 0.06
N LYS A 132 -2.39 27.28 -0.24
CA LYS A 132 -1.63 26.08 -0.57
C LYS A 132 -1.90 25.67 -2.00
N ILE A 133 -0.85 25.24 -2.69
CA ILE A 133 -0.94 24.62 -4.00
C ILE A 133 -0.56 23.14 -3.84
N GLU A 134 -1.45 22.29 -4.30
CA GLU A 134 -1.24 20.88 -4.49
C GLU A 134 -1.18 20.60 -5.99
N VAL A 135 -0.17 19.84 -6.38
CA VAL A 135 0.02 19.42 -7.76
C VAL A 135 0.11 17.91 -7.76
N GLY A 136 -0.55 17.24 -8.69
CA GLY A 136 -0.43 15.80 -8.75
C GLY A 136 -0.61 15.23 -10.14
N TYR A 137 -0.53 13.92 -10.15
CA TYR A 137 -0.47 13.06 -11.31
C TYR A 137 -1.29 11.81 -11.04
N ILE A 138 -2.18 11.48 -11.96
CA ILE A 138 -3.00 10.27 -11.96
C ILE A 138 -2.64 9.50 -13.23
N GLY A 139 -1.86 8.42 -13.10
CA GLY A 139 -1.40 7.64 -14.25
C GLY A 139 -0.41 6.53 -13.90
N ASP A 140 0.40 6.13 -14.87
CA ASP A 140 1.47 5.13 -14.68
C ASP A 140 2.64 5.71 -13.87
N LYS A 141 3.16 4.95 -12.90
CA LYS A 141 4.29 5.33 -12.06
C LYS A 141 5.55 5.58 -12.87
N GLU A 142 5.75 4.81 -13.93
CA GLU A 142 6.98 4.88 -14.74
C GLU A 142 7.06 6.19 -15.55
N LYS A 143 5.93 6.90 -15.68
CA LYS A 143 5.81 8.15 -16.44
C LYS A 143 5.80 9.40 -15.55
N ILE A 144 6.33 9.29 -14.33
CA ILE A 144 6.41 10.40 -13.37
C ILE A 144 7.29 11.57 -13.87
N GLU A 145 8.13 11.36 -14.89
CA GLU A 145 8.93 12.42 -15.50
C GLU A 145 8.06 13.57 -16.05
N HIS A 146 6.85 13.26 -16.53
CA HIS A 146 5.89 14.28 -16.96
C HIS A 146 5.46 15.21 -15.83
N LEU A 147 5.34 14.67 -14.60
CA LEU A 147 5.06 15.46 -13.40
C LEU A 147 6.23 16.39 -13.05
N ASN A 148 7.47 15.90 -13.18
CA ASN A 148 8.66 16.72 -12.90
C ASN A 148 8.78 17.90 -13.87
N HIS A 149 8.56 17.67 -15.17
CA HIS A 149 8.53 18.75 -16.15
C HIS A 149 7.38 19.74 -15.87
N PHE A 150 6.18 19.23 -15.59
CA PHE A 150 5.02 20.06 -15.24
C PHE A 150 5.27 20.95 -14.02
N ILE A 151 5.92 20.39 -12.99
CA ILE A 151 6.35 21.11 -11.79
C ILE A 151 7.39 22.19 -12.10
N GLY A 152 8.34 21.91 -12.99
CA GLY A 152 9.33 22.91 -13.44
C GLY A 152 8.65 24.12 -14.09
N VAL A 153 7.73 23.87 -15.02
CA VAL A 153 6.96 24.93 -15.69
C VAL A 153 6.08 25.71 -14.70
N LEU A 154 5.46 25.01 -13.73
CA LEU A 154 4.69 25.66 -12.67
C LEU A 154 5.53 26.58 -11.80
N SER A 155 6.73 26.14 -11.43
CA SER A 155 7.64 26.93 -10.59
C SER A 155 8.07 28.22 -11.31
N GLU A 156 8.32 28.12 -12.63
CA GLU A 156 8.57 29.29 -13.49
C GLU A 156 7.36 30.23 -13.54
N ALA A 157 6.15 29.68 -13.72
CA ALA A 157 4.90 30.45 -13.79
C ALA A 157 4.57 31.20 -12.50
N LEU A 158 4.90 30.61 -11.36
CA LEU A 158 4.66 31.21 -10.04
C LEU A 158 5.77 32.18 -9.63
N HIS A 159 6.87 32.27 -10.40
CA HIS A 159 8.07 33.04 -10.05
C HIS A 159 8.64 32.69 -8.66
N ILE A 160 8.52 31.42 -8.24
CA ILE A 160 9.00 30.96 -6.93
C ILE A 160 10.31 30.20 -7.14
N SER A 161 11.40 30.78 -6.65
CA SER A 161 12.75 30.21 -6.75
C SER A 161 13.05 29.10 -5.73
N ASP A 162 12.25 28.98 -4.66
CA ASP A 162 12.46 28.07 -3.52
C ASP A 162 11.22 27.22 -3.19
N VAL A 163 10.64 26.53 -4.18
CA VAL A 163 9.52 25.59 -3.93
C VAL A 163 10.09 24.24 -3.48
N GLU A 164 9.96 23.93 -2.19
CA GLU A 164 10.13 22.56 -1.70
C GLU A 164 8.88 21.76 -2.03
N TRP A 165 9.04 20.85 -2.98
CA TRP A 165 8.03 19.92 -3.42
C TRP A 165 8.04 18.68 -2.53
N THR A 166 6.94 18.40 -1.83
CA THR A 166 6.84 17.23 -0.93
C THR A 166 5.75 16.29 -1.41
N ARG A 167 6.06 15.00 -1.55
CA ARG A 167 5.06 14.02 -1.97
C ARG A 167 3.97 13.91 -0.89
N CYS A 168 2.71 14.18 -1.23
CA CYS A 168 1.57 13.83 -0.39
C CYS A 168 1.38 12.30 -0.42
N GLN A 169 2.12 11.64 0.45
CA GLN A 169 1.73 10.33 0.93
C GLN A 169 0.67 10.57 2.00
N THR A 170 -0.57 10.28 1.66
CA THR A 170 -1.61 10.17 2.68
C THR A 170 -1.20 8.97 3.52
N ILE A 171 -0.81 9.18 4.77
CA ILE A 171 -0.56 8.07 5.70
C ILE A 171 -1.84 7.88 6.50
N ASN A 172 -2.28 6.64 6.62
CA ASN A 172 -3.45 6.33 7.43
C ASN A 172 -3.20 6.79 8.89
N PRO A 173 -4.11 7.54 9.52
CA PRO A 173 -3.90 8.07 10.87
C PRO A 173 -3.69 6.96 11.89
N LYS A 174 -4.40 5.84 11.74
CA LYS A 174 -4.25 4.69 12.63
C LYS A 174 -2.89 4.02 12.40
N PHE A 175 -2.42 3.92 11.15
CA PHE A 175 -1.04 3.48 10.88
C PHE A 175 -0.03 4.39 11.57
N LEU A 176 -0.20 5.71 11.47
CA LEU A 176 0.69 6.69 12.07
C LEU A 176 0.69 6.60 13.61
N GLU A 177 -0.49 6.45 14.22
CA GLU A 177 -0.67 6.18 15.64
C GLU A 177 0.13 4.93 16.05
N LEU A 178 -0.10 3.80 15.37
CA LEU A 178 0.58 2.53 15.63
C LEU A 178 2.10 2.63 15.43
N SER A 179 2.57 3.44 14.47
CA SER A 179 4.00 3.62 14.18
C SER A 179 4.73 4.48 15.22
N LYS A 180 4.00 5.31 15.98
CA LYS A 180 4.54 6.25 16.97
C LYS A 180 4.58 5.71 18.39
N GLU A 181 4.00 4.54 18.65
CA GLU A 181 4.01 3.96 19.98
C GLU A 181 5.44 3.61 20.42
N GLU A 182 5.98 4.37 21.38
CA GLU A 182 7.41 4.43 21.78
C GLU A 182 7.99 3.12 22.35
N ASN A 183 7.22 2.04 22.43
CA ASN A 183 7.60 0.79 23.10
C ASN A 183 8.00 -0.37 22.18
N ASN A 184 8.49 -0.10 20.95
CA ASN A 184 8.95 -1.14 20.01
C ASN A 184 7.94 -2.29 19.86
N LYS A 185 6.66 -1.97 19.76
CA LYS A 185 5.62 -2.98 19.58
C LYS A 185 5.67 -3.65 18.21
N PHE A 186 6.45 -3.14 17.27
CA PHE A 186 6.59 -3.70 15.93
C PHE A 186 8.06 -3.84 15.54
N VAL A 187 8.30 -4.64 14.51
CA VAL A 187 9.57 -4.79 13.81
C VAL A 187 9.51 -3.97 12.52
N SER A 188 10.52 -3.14 12.29
CA SER A 188 10.63 -2.38 11.03
C SER A 188 10.88 -3.31 9.85
N ALA A 189 10.23 -3.07 8.71
CA ALA A 189 10.51 -3.80 7.49
C ALA A 189 11.92 -3.58 6.93
N ASP A 190 12.65 -2.56 7.39
CA ASP A 190 14.07 -2.35 7.06
C ASP A 190 14.97 -3.46 7.61
N THR A 191 14.53 -4.20 8.64
CA THR A 191 15.34 -5.29 9.20
C THR A 191 15.38 -6.51 8.29
N VAL A 192 14.49 -6.60 7.30
CA VAL A 192 14.46 -7.70 6.33
C VAL A 192 15.52 -7.46 5.25
N THR A 193 16.54 -8.32 5.25
CA THR A 193 17.70 -8.23 4.36
C THR A 193 17.49 -8.96 3.04
N GLU A 194 18.28 -8.60 2.01
CA GLU A 194 18.25 -9.29 0.71
C GLU A 194 18.67 -10.78 0.82
N GLU A 195 19.58 -11.09 1.75
CA GLU A 195 19.97 -12.47 2.02
C GLU A 195 18.81 -13.28 2.61
N GLU A 196 18.05 -12.69 3.54
CA GLU A 196 16.83 -13.32 4.05
C GLU A 196 15.79 -13.53 2.94
N ILE A 197 15.64 -12.58 2.01
CA ILE A 197 14.75 -12.74 0.85
C ILE A 197 15.19 -13.93 -0.01
N ARG A 198 16.49 -14.05 -0.31
CA ARG A 198 17.07 -15.17 -1.06
C ARG A 198 16.75 -16.51 -0.40
N LEU A 199 16.99 -16.60 0.91
CA LEU A 199 16.75 -17.81 1.70
C LEU A 199 15.25 -18.15 1.82
N ALA A 200 14.39 -17.15 2.01
CA ALA A 200 12.95 -17.34 2.06
C ALA A 200 12.39 -17.85 0.71
N THR A 201 12.98 -17.46 -0.42
CA THR A 201 12.62 -17.98 -1.74
C THR A 201 12.98 -19.46 -1.92
N ILE A 202 14.04 -19.96 -1.27
CA ILE A 202 14.32 -21.41 -1.24
C ILE A 202 13.19 -22.14 -0.49
N LEU A 203 12.75 -21.55 0.62
CA LEU A 203 11.65 -22.07 1.43
C LEU A 203 10.28 -21.91 0.76
N GLU A 204 10.13 -21.31 -0.42
CA GLU A 204 8.84 -21.33 -1.14
C GLU A 204 8.50 -22.72 -1.69
N ASN A 205 9.48 -23.60 -1.86
CA ASN A 205 9.25 -24.99 -2.26
C ASN A 205 8.74 -25.81 -1.06
N GLN A 206 7.53 -26.36 -1.17
CA GLN A 206 6.88 -27.17 -0.13
C GLN A 206 7.74 -28.38 0.30
N ALA A 207 8.37 -29.10 -0.65
CA ALA A 207 9.19 -30.27 -0.32
C ALA A 207 10.44 -29.88 0.50
N ILE A 208 11.08 -28.75 0.15
CA ILE A 208 12.19 -28.20 0.93
C ILE A 208 11.71 -27.81 2.33
N ARG A 209 10.56 -27.16 2.46
CA ARG A 209 9.98 -26.83 3.79
C ARG A 209 9.74 -28.08 4.62
N ASP A 210 9.10 -29.10 4.06
CA ASP A 210 8.79 -30.33 4.78
C ASP A 210 10.06 -31.05 5.27
N ILE A 211 11.12 -31.04 4.47
CA ILE A 211 12.46 -31.53 4.86
C ILE A 211 13.00 -30.68 6.03
N THR A 212 13.04 -29.36 5.90
CA THR A 212 13.59 -28.48 6.95
C THR A 212 12.80 -28.53 8.26
N ILE A 213 11.47 -28.65 8.21
CA ILE A 213 10.60 -28.84 9.37
C ILE A 213 10.93 -30.18 10.04
N THR A 214 11.12 -31.24 9.26
CA THR A 214 11.50 -32.56 9.78
C THR A 214 12.85 -32.54 10.48
N ILE A 215 13.84 -31.86 9.87
CA ILE A 215 15.17 -31.65 10.48
C ILE A 215 15.05 -30.85 11.78
N ARG A 216 14.26 -29.75 11.79
CA ARG A 216 14.03 -28.92 12.98
C ARG A 216 13.38 -29.70 14.12
N GLN A 217 12.32 -30.45 13.83
CA GLN A 217 11.59 -31.25 14.83
C GLN A 217 12.46 -32.34 15.45
N SER A 218 13.37 -32.92 14.66
CA SER A 218 14.28 -33.96 15.13
C SER A 218 15.49 -33.38 15.88
N GLY A 219 15.79 -32.08 15.71
CA GLY A 219 16.99 -31.42 16.23
C GLY A 219 18.27 -31.80 15.48
N ALA A 220 18.41 -33.07 15.13
CA ALA A 220 19.39 -33.62 14.21
C ALA A 220 18.79 -34.87 13.53
N ILE A 221 19.11 -35.13 12.27
CA ILE A 221 18.61 -36.32 11.57
C ILE A 221 19.68 -36.92 10.66
N LEU A 222 19.78 -38.25 10.66
CA LEU A 222 20.64 -38.98 9.73
C LEU A 222 20.00 -39.03 8.34
N GLU A 223 20.82 -39.03 7.30
CA GLU A 223 20.36 -39.14 5.91
C GLU A 223 19.48 -40.37 5.68
N SER A 224 19.85 -41.52 6.26
CA SER A 224 19.08 -42.76 6.16
C SER A 224 17.69 -42.63 6.80
N ASP A 225 17.56 -41.90 7.90
CA ASP A 225 16.29 -41.68 8.60
C ASP A 225 15.43 -40.63 7.90
N LEU A 226 16.04 -39.60 7.31
CA LEU A 226 15.34 -38.62 6.49
C LEU A 226 14.70 -39.30 5.26
N ASN A 227 15.44 -40.18 4.58
CA ASN A 227 14.94 -40.96 3.45
C ASN A 227 13.77 -41.88 3.82
N LYS A 228 13.74 -42.41 5.05
CA LYS A 228 12.61 -43.24 5.54
C LYS A 228 11.32 -42.44 5.77
N LYS A 229 11.39 -41.11 5.95
CA LYS A 229 10.22 -40.26 6.20
C LYS A 229 9.31 -40.09 4.97
N LYS A 230 9.75 -40.52 3.78
CA LYS A 230 8.98 -40.51 2.52
C LYS A 230 8.36 -39.13 2.19
N ILE A 231 9.09 -38.06 2.50
CA ILE A 231 8.65 -36.67 2.26
C ILE A 231 8.65 -36.37 0.75
N ALA A 232 9.65 -36.89 0.04
CA ALA A 232 9.82 -36.79 -1.41
C ALA A 232 10.54 -38.04 -1.92
N LYS A 233 10.83 -38.11 -3.23
CA LYS A 233 11.66 -39.21 -3.77
C LYS A 233 13.11 -39.07 -3.28
N PRO A 234 13.87 -40.17 -3.11
CA PRO A 234 15.25 -40.12 -2.61
C PRO A 234 16.17 -39.18 -3.41
N GLU A 235 16.02 -39.15 -4.73
CA GLU A 235 16.81 -38.27 -5.60
C GLU A 235 16.50 -36.79 -5.35
N GLU A 236 15.21 -36.46 -5.18
CA GLU A 236 14.73 -35.10 -4.87
C GLU A 236 15.18 -34.66 -3.47
N ILE A 237 15.16 -35.57 -2.47
CA ILE A 237 15.67 -35.29 -1.12
C ILE A 237 17.15 -34.92 -1.19
N THR A 238 17.94 -35.68 -1.96
CA THR A 238 19.39 -35.44 -2.10
C THR A 238 19.67 -34.07 -2.72
N GLU A 239 18.96 -33.72 -3.80
CA GLU A 239 19.07 -32.40 -4.45
C GLU A 239 18.67 -31.26 -3.49
N HIS A 240 17.55 -31.42 -2.78
CA HIS A 240 17.06 -30.41 -1.83
C HIS A 240 18.01 -30.23 -0.65
N ILE A 241 18.59 -31.30 -0.13
CA ILE A 241 19.60 -31.25 0.93
C ILE A 241 20.85 -30.52 0.44
N HIS A 242 21.34 -30.83 -0.75
CA HIS A 242 22.49 -30.12 -1.33
C HIS A 242 22.25 -28.62 -1.36
N ARG A 243 21.09 -28.20 -1.89
CA ARG A 243 20.70 -26.78 -1.95
C ARG A 243 20.60 -26.14 -0.56
N LEU A 244 20.11 -26.87 0.44
CA LEU A 244 20.02 -26.39 1.83
C LEU A 244 21.39 -26.22 2.49
N VAL A 245 22.34 -27.12 2.22
CA VAL A 245 23.73 -27.04 2.70
C VAL A 245 24.46 -25.87 2.03
N GLU A 246 24.36 -25.75 0.70
CA GLU A 246 24.97 -24.65 -0.06
C GLU A 246 24.44 -23.27 0.36
N SER A 247 23.18 -23.22 0.80
CA SER A 247 22.55 -21.99 1.28
C SER A 247 22.74 -21.78 2.78
N GLU A 248 23.56 -22.60 3.43
CA GLU A 248 23.86 -22.57 4.85
C GLU A 248 22.62 -22.64 5.76
N LEU A 249 21.49 -23.18 5.29
CA LEU A 249 20.28 -23.35 6.12
C LEU A 249 20.39 -24.56 7.05
N ILE A 250 21.20 -25.54 6.67
CA ILE A 250 21.52 -26.70 7.51
C ILE A 250 23.02 -26.92 7.54
N ASN A 251 23.50 -27.45 8.66
CA ASN A 251 24.87 -27.95 8.76
C ASN A 251 24.89 -29.43 8.36
N GLU A 252 25.86 -29.81 7.54
CA GLU A 252 26.18 -31.21 7.22
C GLU A 252 27.41 -31.64 8.03
N GLU A 253 27.27 -32.74 8.77
CA GLU A 253 28.36 -33.40 9.48
C GLU A 253 28.33 -34.90 9.21
N TYR A 254 29.39 -35.59 9.58
CA TYR A 254 29.52 -37.03 9.47
C TYR A 254 29.55 -37.67 10.86
N VAL A 255 28.66 -38.63 11.09
CA VAL A 255 28.60 -39.40 12.33
C VAL A 255 29.14 -40.79 12.07
N ILE A 256 30.14 -41.21 12.86
CA ILE A 256 30.71 -42.55 12.82
C ILE A 256 29.95 -43.42 13.82
N ILE A 257 29.41 -44.53 13.36
CA ILE A 257 28.54 -45.45 14.08
C ILE A 257 29.22 -46.81 14.18
N CYS A 258 29.34 -47.31 15.41
CA CYS A 258 29.90 -48.62 15.70
C CYS A 258 29.01 -49.72 15.10
N ARG A 259 29.54 -50.59 14.25
CA ARG A 259 28.76 -51.68 13.63
C ARG A 259 28.29 -52.73 14.64
N ASP A 260 29.08 -52.96 15.69
CA ASP A 260 28.78 -53.99 16.69
C ASP A 260 27.76 -53.52 17.73
N THR A 261 27.84 -52.24 18.13
CA THR A 261 26.97 -51.70 19.20
C THR A 261 25.88 -50.77 18.70
N SER A 262 25.93 -50.36 17.44
CA SER A 262 25.08 -49.31 16.84
C SER A 262 25.16 -47.94 17.54
N ASN A 263 26.10 -47.74 18.47
CA ASN A 263 26.29 -46.47 19.15
C ASN A 263 27.04 -45.45 18.25
N GLN A 264 26.68 -44.17 18.38
CA GLN A 264 27.44 -43.08 17.78
C GLN A 264 28.76 -42.92 18.53
N ILE A 265 29.88 -43.03 17.81
CA ILE A 265 31.23 -42.98 18.36
C ILE A 265 31.75 -41.54 18.35
N ASN A 266 31.62 -40.88 17.20
CA ASN A 266 32.17 -39.56 16.98
C ASN A 266 31.39 -38.79 15.89
N ARG A 267 31.52 -37.47 15.89
CA ARG A 267 30.93 -36.54 14.92
C ARG A 267 32.01 -35.61 14.41
N VAL A 268 32.11 -35.48 13.10
CA VAL A 268 33.13 -34.65 12.44
C VAL A 268 32.50 -33.79 11.35
N ASN A 269 33.14 -32.65 11.04
CA ASN A 269 32.58 -31.63 10.16
C ASN A 269 32.77 -31.89 8.65
N SER A 270 33.52 -32.92 8.27
CA SER A 270 33.82 -33.20 6.86
C SER A 270 34.27 -34.64 6.66
N LEU A 271 34.09 -35.16 5.45
CA LEU A 271 34.57 -36.47 5.05
C LEU A 271 36.10 -36.55 5.08
N ASP A 272 36.81 -35.45 4.80
CA ASP A 272 38.27 -35.39 4.86
C ASP A 272 38.82 -35.68 6.25
N VAL A 273 38.10 -35.26 7.31
CA VAL A 273 38.48 -35.59 8.68
C VAL A 273 38.28 -37.08 8.95
N VAL A 274 37.20 -37.69 8.44
CA VAL A 274 36.99 -39.15 8.52
C VAL A 274 38.15 -39.89 7.84
N ASN A 275 38.54 -39.46 6.64
CA ASN A 275 39.64 -40.06 5.89
C ASN A 275 40.98 -39.94 6.64
N LYS A 276 41.28 -38.78 7.23
CA LYS A 276 42.46 -38.61 8.09
C LYS A 276 42.42 -39.52 9.32
N MET A 277 41.25 -39.69 9.96
CA MET A 277 41.12 -40.62 11.09
C MET A 277 41.42 -42.07 10.68
N ILE A 278 41.03 -42.45 9.45
CA ILE A 278 41.33 -43.75 8.86
C ILE A 278 42.84 -43.90 8.62
N GLU A 279 43.48 -42.90 7.98
CA GLU A 279 44.92 -42.92 7.68
C GLU A 279 45.79 -43.05 8.93
N VAL A 280 45.42 -42.35 10.01
CA VAL A 280 46.17 -42.36 11.29
C VAL A 280 45.83 -43.60 12.14
N GLY A 281 44.88 -44.45 11.70
CA GLY A 281 44.54 -45.71 12.36
C GLY A 281 43.76 -45.53 13.66
N VAL A 282 42.88 -44.51 13.74
CA VAL A 282 42.01 -44.29 14.89
C VAL A 282 41.12 -45.52 15.10
N LYS A 283 40.92 -45.91 16.37
CA LYS A 283 40.08 -47.03 16.77
C LYS A 283 38.80 -46.57 17.46
N CYS A 284 37.73 -47.33 17.23
CA CYS A 284 36.49 -47.28 17.98
C CYS A 284 36.69 -47.84 19.40
N SER A 285 35.80 -47.47 20.33
CA SER A 285 35.78 -48.01 21.69
C SER A 285 35.61 -49.54 21.75
N CYS A 286 35.06 -50.17 20.71
CA CYS A 286 34.99 -51.63 20.61
C CYS A 286 36.33 -52.29 20.19
N GLY A 287 37.35 -51.50 19.85
CA GLY A 287 38.69 -51.94 19.46
C GLY A 287 38.94 -52.05 17.95
N LYS A 288 37.90 -51.96 17.12
CA LYS A 288 38.00 -51.96 15.64
C LYS A 288 38.51 -50.63 15.10
N LEU A 289 39.13 -50.64 13.91
CA LEU A 289 39.55 -49.42 13.22
C LEU A 289 38.33 -48.64 12.71
N ILE A 290 38.41 -47.31 12.66
CA ILE A 290 37.34 -46.46 12.11
C ILE A 290 37.04 -46.81 10.64
N SER A 291 38.01 -47.31 9.87
CA SER A 291 37.82 -47.83 8.51
C SER A 291 36.86 -49.02 8.42
N GLU A 292 36.67 -49.75 9.52
CA GLU A 292 35.76 -50.89 9.59
C GLU A 292 34.36 -50.48 10.07
N GLU A 293 34.18 -49.24 10.53
CA GLU A 293 32.91 -48.74 11.03
C GLU A 293 31.99 -48.25 9.90
N ARG A 294 30.77 -47.82 10.26
CA ARG A 294 29.87 -47.13 9.32
C ARG A 294 29.94 -45.64 9.60
N TYR A 295 29.89 -44.80 8.57
CA TYR A 295 29.63 -43.36 8.75
C TYR A 295 28.44 -42.94 7.91
N GLU A 296 27.67 -41.98 8.41
CA GLU A 296 26.50 -41.40 7.75
C GLU A 296 26.51 -39.89 7.86
N LYS A 297 25.88 -39.21 6.89
CA LYS A 297 25.61 -37.79 6.97
C LYS A 297 24.55 -37.51 8.03
N LEU A 298 24.80 -36.47 8.83
CA LEU A 298 23.91 -35.93 9.84
C LEU A 298 23.61 -34.48 9.49
N PHE A 299 22.33 -34.14 9.42
CA PHE A 299 21.86 -32.79 9.15
C PHE A 299 21.34 -32.14 10.42
N THR A 300 21.75 -30.91 10.67
CA THR A 300 21.21 -30.10 11.78
C THR A 300 20.75 -28.73 11.31
N PRO A 301 19.66 -28.18 11.89
CA PRO A 301 19.19 -26.85 11.53
C PRO A 301 20.15 -25.81 12.08
N ASN A 302 20.64 -24.92 11.21
CA ASN A 302 21.47 -23.80 11.65
C ASN A 302 20.60 -22.72 12.33
N ILE A 303 21.23 -21.66 12.84
CA ILE A 303 20.51 -20.58 13.53
C ILE A 303 19.57 -19.79 12.59
N VAL A 304 19.95 -19.65 11.32
CA VAL A 304 19.18 -18.91 10.31
C VAL A 304 17.91 -19.66 9.94
N LEU A 305 17.98 -20.97 9.70
CA LEU A 305 16.80 -21.81 9.44
C LEU A 305 15.86 -21.85 10.65
N ARG A 306 16.42 -21.92 11.87
CA ARG A 306 15.60 -21.84 13.09
C ARG A 306 14.82 -20.53 13.13
N LYS A 307 15.48 -19.39 12.84
CA LYS A 307 14.83 -18.08 12.72
C LYS A 307 13.75 -18.09 11.63
N MET A 308 14.06 -18.59 10.44
CA MET A 308 13.14 -18.61 9.29
C MET A 308 11.86 -19.42 9.54
N LEU A 309 11.99 -20.55 10.24
CA LEU A 309 10.86 -21.40 10.58
C LEU A 309 10.13 -20.93 11.85
N ASP A 310 10.74 -20.06 12.67
CA ASP A 310 10.11 -19.57 13.88
C ASP A 310 8.95 -18.64 13.54
N GLN A 311 7.77 -18.95 14.09
CA GLN A 311 6.51 -18.28 13.73
C GLN A 311 6.29 -18.10 12.22
N SER A 312 6.87 -18.98 11.41
CA SER A 312 6.85 -18.89 9.94
C SER A 312 7.39 -17.55 9.39
N TYR A 313 8.43 -16.99 10.03
CA TYR A 313 9.06 -15.72 9.67
C TYR A 313 9.40 -15.60 8.17
N TRP A 314 9.77 -16.71 7.51
CA TRP A 314 10.02 -16.72 6.08
C TRP A 314 8.83 -16.19 5.25
N THR A 315 7.58 -16.39 5.68
CA THR A 315 6.40 -15.84 4.99
C THR A 315 6.30 -14.32 5.17
N THR A 316 6.73 -13.79 6.32
CA THR A 316 6.85 -12.34 6.57
C THR A 316 7.90 -11.72 5.65
N VAL A 317 9.06 -12.37 5.51
CA VAL A 317 10.10 -11.95 4.57
C VAL A 317 9.55 -11.92 3.13
N LYS A 318 8.80 -12.95 2.73
CA LYS A 318 8.15 -12.98 1.41
C LYS A 318 7.10 -11.90 1.24
N LEU A 319 6.32 -11.58 2.27
CA LEU A 319 5.38 -10.46 2.22
C LEU A 319 6.12 -9.15 1.93
N VAL A 320 7.19 -8.85 2.68
CA VAL A 320 7.99 -7.63 2.50
C VAL A 320 8.59 -7.54 1.09
N ASP A 321 9.19 -8.63 0.59
CA ASP A 321 9.71 -8.69 -0.79
C ASP A 321 8.63 -8.33 -1.83
N ASN A 322 7.44 -8.90 -1.70
CA ASN A 322 6.34 -8.61 -2.61
C ASN A 322 5.79 -7.17 -2.47
N LEU A 323 5.72 -6.63 -1.26
CA LEU A 323 5.32 -5.23 -1.03
C LEU A 323 6.35 -4.24 -1.63
N ARG A 324 7.64 -4.52 -1.48
CA ARG A 324 8.73 -3.73 -2.10
C ARG A 324 8.62 -3.72 -3.62
N LYS A 325 8.35 -4.88 -4.23
CA LYS A 325 8.10 -5.01 -5.69
C LYS A 325 6.89 -4.20 -6.16
N LEU A 326 5.90 -3.98 -5.29
CA LEU A 326 4.75 -3.11 -5.58
C LEU A 326 5.05 -1.62 -5.35
N GLY A 327 6.26 -1.28 -4.91
CA GLY A 327 6.71 0.08 -4.63
C GLY A 327 6.19 0.64 -3.32
N ILE A 328 5.85 -0.23 -2.37
CA ILE A 328 5.53 0.16 -0.98
C ILE A 328 6.84 0.24 -0.20
N SER A 329 7.09 1.39 0.42
CA SER A 329 8.34 1.64 1.16
C SER A 329 8.31 1.00 2.55
N ASN A 330 9.49 0.69 3.10
CA ASN A 330 9.61 0.01 4.40
C ASN A 330 9.01 0.82 5.56
N ASN A 331 9.04 2.15 5.50
CA ASN A 331 8.39 3.03 6.49
C ASN A 331 6.85 2.99 6.45
N GLN A 332 6.25 2.35 5.44
CA GLN A 332 4.82 2.09 5.33
C GLN A 332 4.45 0.67 5.74
N ILE A 333 5.38 -0.08 6.35
CA ILE A 333 5.19 -1.47 6.76
C ILE A 333 5.60 -1.63 8.23
N LEU A 334 4.64 -2.02 9.08
CA LEU A 334 4.88 -2.41 10.47
C LEU A 334 4.72 -3.92 10.55
N LEU A 335 5.77 -4.65 10.95
CA LEU A 335 5.73 -6.10 11.08
C LEU A 335 5.54 -6.52 12.54
N ASN A 336 4.89 -7.66 12.77
CA ASN A 336 4.77 -8.29 14.09
C ASN A 336 4.34 -7.30 15.18
N LEU A 337 3.31 -6.49 14.90
CA LEU A 337 2.78 -5.54 15.86
C LEU A 337 2.17 -6.29 17.04
N ARG A 338 2.62 -5.98 18.25
CA ARG A 338 2.13 -6.51 19.51
C ARG A 338 1.40 -5.43 20.28
N ASP A 339 0.09 -5.55 20.39
CA ASP A 339 -0.73 -4.65 21.21
C ASP A 339 -1.43 -5.43 22.31
N GLY A 340 -0.89 -5.33 23.53
CA GLY A 340 -1.34 -6.14 24.65
C GLY A 340 -1.10 -7.64 24.40
N ALA A 341 -2.18 -8.41 24.33
CA ALA A 341 -2.15 -9.85 24.05
C ALA A 341 -2.31 -10.17 22.55
N GLU A 342 -2.59 -9.16 21.72
CA GLU A 342 -2.77 -9.35 20.29
C GLU A 342 -1.44 -9.26 19.54
N GLU A 343 -1.25 -10.15 18.58
CA GLU A 343 -0.11 -10.16 17.66
C GLU A 343 -0.68 -10.11 16.24
N ILE A 344 -0.23 -9.12 15.46
CA ILE A 344 -0.62 -8.91 14.06
C ILE A 344 0.64 -9.00 13.21
N ASP A 345 0.59 -9.86 12.19
CA ASP A 345 1.76 -10.17 11.37
C ASP A 345 2.25 -8.94 10.59
N ALA A 346 1.34 -8.15 10.00
CA ALA A 346 1.71 -6.84 9.48
C ALA A 346 0.55 -5.83 9.39
N PHE A 347 0.90 -4.55 9.55
CA PHE A 347 0.12 -3.44 9.02
C PHE A 347 0.87 -2.78 7.87
N VAL A 348 0.15 -2.42 6.83
CA VAL A 348 0.70 -1.73 5.67
C VAL A 348 -0.17 -0.52 5.34
N ASP A 349 0.46 0.63 5.20
CA ASP A 349 -0.18 1.80 4.61
C ASP A 349 -0.04 1.76 3.09
N VAL A 350 -1.17 1.68 2.39
CA VAL A 350 -1.23 1.77 0.95
C VAL A 350 -1.93 3.07 0.60
N ASP A 351 -1.17 4.14 0.36
CA ASP A 351 -1.68 5.47 -0.01
C ASP A 351 -2.84 5.95 0.90
N GLY A 352 -2.74 5.72 2.22
CA GLY A 352 -3.71 6.14 3.23
C GLY A 352 -4.77 5.10 3.55
N ALA A 353 -4.80 3.97 2.84
CA ALA A 353 -5.62 2.82 3.18
C ALA A 353 -4.83 1.88 4.10
N LEU A 354 -5.38 1.58 5.28
CA LEU A 354 -4.81 0.62 6.21
C LEU A 354 -5.12 -0.81 5.74
N CYS A 355 -4.07 -1.57 5.46
CA CYS A 355 -4.12 -3.00 5.21
C CYS A 355 -3.60 -3.76 6.42
N MET A 356 -4.38 -4.71 6.95
CA MET A 356 -3.98 -5.60 8.04
C MET A 356 -3.76 -7.00 7.48
N PHE A 357 -2.62 -7.61 7.76
CA PHE A 357 -2.23 -8.92 7.25
C PHE A 357 -2.21 -9.97 8.36
N GLU A 358 -2.70 -11.15 8.02
CA GLU A 358 -2.54 -12.37 8.82
C GLU A 358 -1.96 -13.47 7.91
N LEU A 359 -0.80 -13.98 8.29
CA LEU A 359 0.02 -14.93 7.57
C LEU A 359 -0.05 -16.30 8.25
N LYS A 360 -0.20 -17.35 7.46
CA LYS A 360 -0.14 -18.73 7.95
C LYS A 360 0.63 -19.62 6.99
N ASP A 361 1.65 -20.32 7.52
CA ASP A 361 2.35 -21.38 6.81
C ASP A 361 1.64 -22.74 6.94
N ASN A 362 0.32 -22.73 6.78
CA ASN A 362 -0.54 -23.90 6.73
C ASN A 362 -1.95 -23.46 6.32
N GLU A 363 -2.93 -24.34 6.41
CA GLU A 363 -4.33 -23.96 6.27
C GLU A 363 -4.75 -22.85 7.24
N PHE A 364 -5.48 -21.85 6.73
CA PHE A 364 -6.17 -20.87 7.53
C PHE A 364 -7.54 -21.42 7.99
N SER A 365 -7.64 -21.77 9.27
CA SER A 365 -8.80 -22.44 9.88
C SER A 365 -9.77 -21.47 10.56
N MET A 366 -10.94 -21.99 10.97
CA MET A 366 -11.93 -21.22 11.75
C MET A 366 -11.41 -20.69 13.08
N GLY A 367 -10.47 -21.40 13.72
CA GLY A 367 -9.84 -20.91 14.96
C GLY A 367 -9.08 -19.59 14.75
N HIS A 368 -8.40 -19.47 13.61
CA HIS A 368 -7.72 -18.23 13.22
C HIS A 368 -8.73 -17.14 12.85
N ALA A 369 -9.82 -17.49 12.18
CA ALA A 369 -10.84 -16.53 11.74
C ALA A 369 -11.50 -15.77 12.90
N TYR A 370 -11.78 -16.43 14.02
CA TYR A 370 -12.38 -15.76 15.19
C TYR A 370 -11.45 -14.69 15.78
N ALA A 371 -10.17 -15.01 15.98
CA ALA A 371 -9.18 -14.05 16.47
C ALA A 371 -8.93 -12.93 15.44
N PHE A 372 -8.92 -13.26 14.15
CA PHE A 372 -8.76 -12.25 13.11
C PHE A 372 -9.97 -11.31 13.01
N SER A 373 -11.18 -11.82 13.19
CA SER A 373 -12.42 -11.03 13.19
C SER A 373 -12.46 -9.99 14.32
N SER A 374 -12.05 -10.36 15.54
CA SER A 374 -11.97 -9.39 16.65
C SER A 374 -10.96 -8.27 16.37
N ARG A 375 -9.83 -8.59 15.73
CA ARG A 375 -8.82 -7.59 15.31
C ARG A 375 -9.35 -6.68 14.22
N ILE A 376 -10.11 -7.20 13.26
CA ILE A 376 -10.77 -6.39 12.23
C ILE A 376 -11.67 -5.32 12.89
N ASP A 377 -12.46 -5.70 13.89
CA ASP A 377 -13.36 -4.75 14.58
C ASP A 377 -12.59 -3.74 15.43
N LEU A 378 -11.48 -4.16 16.04
CA LEU A 378 -10.62 -3.31 16.87
C LEU A 378 -9.88 -2.25 16.05
N TYR A 379 -9.17 -2.67 14.99
CA TYR A 379 -8.30 -1.80 14.20
C TYR A 379 -9.00 -1.14 13.02
N LYS A 380 -10.16 -1.68 12.61
CA LYS A 380 -11.00 -1.18 11.50
C LYS A 380 -10.19 -0.92 10.23
N PRO A 381 -9.38 -1.88 9.75
CA PRO A 381 -8.58 -1.67 8.54
C PRO A 381 -9.49 -1.47 7.32
N ASN A 382 -9.00 -0.80 6.29
CA ASN A 382 -9.72 -0.72 5.01
C ASN A 382 -9.76 -2.10 4.33
N TYR A 383 -8.65 -2.83 4.42
CA TYR A 383 -8.49 -4.17 3.87
C TYR A 383 -7.92 -5.12 4.94
N ALA A 384 -8.53 -6.28 5.09
CA ALA A 384 -8.02 -7.35 5.93
C ALA A 384 -7.58 -8.51 5.02
N VAL A 385 -6.29 -8.80 5.00
CA VAL A 385 -5.64 -9.68 4.02
C VAL A 385 -5.21 -10.95 4.73
N ILE A 386 -5.74 -12.09 4.27
CA ILE A 386 -5.38 -13.42 4.77
C ILE A 386 -4.47 -14.07 3.75
N VAL A 387 -3.27 -14.45 4.17
CA VAL A 387 -2.30 -15.17 3.33
C VAL A 387 -2.03 -16.54 3.92
N SER A 388 -2.18 -17.58 3.10
CA SER A 388 -1.94 -18.97 3.47
C SER A 388 -1.03 -19.64 2.45
N THR A 389 -0.11 -20.49 2.91
CA THR A 389 0.78 -21.27 2.03
C THR A 389 0.12 -22.52 1.46
N LYS A 390 -1.05 -22.95 1.97
CA LYS A 390 -1.77 -24.15 1.51
C LYS A 390 -3.20 -23.87 1.05
N SER A 391 -4.06 -23.46 1.98
CA SER A 391 -5.49 -23.29 1.73
C SER A 391 -6.12 -22.34 2.75
N ILE A 392 -7.29 -21.83 2.42
CA ILE A 392 -8.18 -21.12 3.35
C ILE A 392 -9.45 -21.97 3.42
N SER A 393 -9.87 -22.34 4.64
CA SER A 393 -11.04 -23.20 4.81
C SER A 393 -12.32 -22.53 4.28
N LYS A 394 -13.21 -23.31 3.66
CA LYS A 394 -14.49 -22.80 3.15
C LYS A 394 -15.37 -22.20 4.25
N ASP A 395 -15.29 -22.75 5.46
CA ASP A 395 -16.05 -22.25 6.60
C ASP A 395 -15.63 -20.82 6.98
N VAL A 396 -14.35 -20.47 6.77
CA VAL A 396 -13.82 -19.13 7.03
C VAL A 396 -14.43 -18.12 6.06
N ILE A 397 -14.50 -18.48 4.78
CA ILE A 397 -15.12 -17.63 3.75
C ILE A 397 -16.61 -17.44 4.08
N LEU A 398 -17.33 -18.53 4.38
CA LEU A 398 -18.75 -18.48 4.77
C LEU A 398 -18.97 -17.65 6.04
N HIS A 399 -18.05 -17.71 7.00
CA HIS A 399 -18.09 -16.93 8.23
C HIS A 399 -18.03 -15.42 7.93
N PHE A 400 -17.03 -14.97 7.16
CA PHE A 400 -16.88 -13.55 6.84
C PHE A 400 -17.97 -13.04 5.89
N ASP A 401 -18.51 -13.89 5.00
CA ASP A 401 -19.68 -13.57 4.18
C ASP A 401 -20.95 -13.36 5.02
N LYS A 402 -21.05 -14.05 6.16
CA LYS A 402 -22.16 -13.91 7.11
C LYS A 402 -21.98 -12.68 8.01
N VAL A 403 -20.78 -12.46 8.55
CA VAL A 403 -20.49 -11.34 9.46
C VAL A 403 -20.47 -10.00 8.72
N LYS A 404 -20.01 -9.97 7.46
CA LYS A 404 -19.89 -8.77 6.61
C LYS A 404 -19.20 -7.62 7.34
N PRO A 405 -17.92 -7.78 7.74
CA PRO A 405 -17.18 -6.69 8.35
C PRO A 405 -17.13 -5.48 7.40
N LYS A 406 -16.96 -4.27 7.97
CA LYS A 406 -16.80 -3.05 7.16
C LYS A 406 -15.54 -3.09 6.29
N SER A 407 -14.51 -3.80 6.76
CA SER A 407 -13.26 -4.05 6.04
C SER A 407 -13.48 -4.98 4.85
N LYS A 408 -12.84 -4.70 3.72
CA LYS A 408 -12.83 -5.63 2.59
C LYS A 408 -11.86 -6.78 2.90
N ILE A 409 -12.37 -8.02 2.93
CA ILE A 409 -11.53 -9.21 3.12
C ILE A 409 -10.88 -9.61 1.79
N VAL A 410 -9.59 -9.89 1.82
CA VAL A 410 -8.80 -10.36 0.68
C VAL A 410 -8.21 -11.72 1.04
N TYR A 411 -8.50 -12.73 0.23
CA TYR A 411 -8.06 -14.11 0.46
C TYR A 411 -6.95 -14.46 -0.52
N ILE A 412 -5.80 -14.87 -0.01
CA ILE A 412 -4.65 -15.31 -0.80
C ILE A 412 -4.28 -16.71 -0.33
N SER A 413 -4.72 -17.73 -1.06
CA SER A 413 -4.51 -19.14 -0.73
C SER A 413 -3.20 -19.72 -1.26
N ASN A 414 -2.44 -18.95 -2.04
CA ASN A 414 -1.14 -19.34 -2.58
C ASN A 414 -0.20 -18.13 -2.62
N LEU A 415 1.07 -18.33 -2.28
CA LEU A 415 2.08 -17.27 -2.31
C LEU A 415 2.27 -16.64 -3.71
N LYS A 416 2.04 -17.42 -4.77
CA LYS A 416 2.12 -16.92 -6.16
C LYS A 416 1.07 -15.85 -6.44
N ASP A 417 -0.05 -15.88 -5.72
CA ASP A 417 -1.16 -14.97 -5.91
C ASP A 417 -1.02 -13.68 -5.08
N ILE A 418 0.02 -13.57 -4.23
CA ILE A 418 0.25 -12.35 -3.42
C ILE A 418 0.37 -11.12 -4.31
N VAL A 419 1.27 -11.14 -5.30
CA VAL A 419 1.50 -9.98 -6.18
C VAL A 419 0.23 -9.58 -6.94
N PRO A 420 -0.45 -10.47 -7.68
CA PRO A 420 -1.66 -10.07 -8.41
C PRO A 420 -2.78 -9.59 -7.49
N SER A 421 -3.03 -10.25 -6.35
CA SER A 421 -4.07 -9.82 -5.41
C SER A 421 -3.76 -8.49 -4.74
N LEU A 422 -2.51 -8.26 -4.33
CA LEU A 422 -2.11 -6.98 -3.74
C LEU A 422 -2.07 -5.86 -4.78
N ASN A 423 -1.70 -6.14 -6.02
CA ASN A 423 -1.79 -5.17 -7.10
C ASN A 423 -3.25 -4.74 -7.36
N GLU A 424 -4.22 -5.66 -7.24
CA GLU A 424 -5.64 -5.32 -7.29
C GLU A 424 -6.05 -4.39 -6.15
N VAL A 425 -5.58 -4.64 -4.92
CA VAL A 425 -5.81 -3.76 -3.76
C VAL A 425 -5.23 -2.37 -4.01
N VAL A 426 -3.95 -2.28 -4.41
CA VAL A 426 -3.27 -1.03 -4.73
C VAL A 426 -4.01 -0.27 -5.84
N SER A 427 -4.47 -0.96 -6.88
CA SER A 427 -5.23 -0.39 -7.98
C SER A 427 -6.58 0.17 -7.54
N GLN A 428 -7.31 -0.55 -6.67
CA GLN A 428 -8.58 -0.10 -6.11
C GLN A 428 -8.41 1.12 -5.20
N VAL A 429 -7.40 1.12 -4.34
CA VAL A 429 -7.07 2.28 -3.50
C VAL A 429 -6.73 3.48 -4.37
N SER A 430 -5.85 3.29 -5.37
CA SER A 430 -5.48 4.34 -6.33
C SER A 430 -6.70 4.89 -7.07
N SER A 431 -7.59 4.01 -7.53
CA SER A 431 -8.81 4.40 -8.26
C SER A 431 -9.77 5.19 -7.38
N LYS A 432 -10.02 4.75 -6.14
CA LYS A 432 -10.84 5.51 -5.17
C LYS A 432 -10.25 6.88 -4.87
N LYS A 433 -8.92 6.96 -4.72
CA LYS A 433 -8.22 8.23 -4.51
C LYS A 433 -8.35 9.15 -5.73
N ALA A 434 -8.16 8.60 -6.94
CA ALA A 434 -8.37 9.34 -8.18
C ALA A 434 -9.81 9.85 -8.32
N SER A 435 -10.81 9.01 -8.04
CA SER A 435 -12.22 9.42 -8.04
C SER A 435 -12.49 10.57 -7.07
N ARG A 436 -11.96 10.52 -5.85
CA ARG A 436 -12.09 11.62 -4.87
C ARG A 436 -11.46 12.91 -5.35
N ILE A 437 -10.27 12.84 -5.94
CA ILE A 437 -9.60 14.02 -6.52
C ILE A 437 -10.47 14.59 -7.65
N LEU A 438 -10.99 13.75 -8.54
CA LEU A 438 -11.86 14.20 -9.63
C LEU A 438 -13.19 14.78 -9.12
N GLU A 439 -13.75 14.22 -8.04
CA GLU A 439 -14.94 14.74 -7.36
C GLU A 439 -14.73 16.18 -6.86
N MET A 440 -13.51 16.53 -6.42
CA MET A 440 -13.16 17.91 -6.04
C MET A 440 -13.25 18.91 -7.19
N TYR A 441 -13.31 18.45 -8.45
CA TYR A 441 -13.47 19.31 -9.62
C TYR A 441 -14.89 19.30 -10.20
N THR A 442 -15.83 18.54 -9.62
CA THR A 442 -17.22 18.46 -10.11
C THR A 442 -17.91 19.82 -10.11
N TRP A 443 -17.72 20.63 -9.05
CA TRP A 443 -18.21 22.01 -9.02
C TRP A 443 -17.50 22.89 -10.06
N ALA A 444 -16.20 22.68 -10.27
CA ALA A 444 -15.44 23.41 -11.28
C ALA A 444 -15.91 23.07 -12.69
N GLY A 445 -16.50 21.90 -12.93
CA GLY A 445 -17.16 21.54 -14.17
C GLY A 445 -18.58 22.09 -14.34
N SER A 446 -19.19 22.64 -13.29
CA SER A 446 -20.53 23.23 -13.38
C SER A 446 -20.51 24.54 -14.19
N ILE A 447 -21.52 24.72 -15.04
CA ILE A 447 -21.69 25.91 -15.87
C ILE A 447 -23.07 26.48 -15.56
N SER A 448 -23.11 27.68 -14.98
CA SER A 448 -24.34 28.45 -14.90
C SER A 448 -24.58 29.09 -16.26
N VAL A 449 -25.62 28.66 -16.96
CA VAL A 449 -26.06 29.30 -18.20
C VAL A 449 -27.20 30.24 -17.86
N PRO A 450 -27.04 31.56 -18.05
CA PRO A 450 -28.11 32.51 -17.88
C PRO A 450 -29.37 32.10 -18.66
N ILE A 451 -30.53 32.13 -18.01
CA ILE A 451 -31.78 31.60 -18.57
C ILE A 451 -32.18 32.33 -19.87
N ASN A 452 -31.80 33.60 -20.01
CA ASN A 452 -32.01 34.39 -21.23
C ASN A 452 -31.25 33.78 -22.43
N ILE A 453 -30.00 33.33 -22.24
CA ILE A 453 -29.17 32.69 -23.29
C ILE A 453 -29.75 31.33 -23.70
N VAL A 454 -30.28 30.57 -22.74
CA VAL A 454 -30.97 29.31 -23.03
C VAL A 454 -32.25 29.61 -23.80
N SER A 455 -33.09 30.51 -23.29
CA SER A 455 -34.42 30.79 -23.82
C SER A 455 -34.41 31.26 -25.28
N SER A 456 -33.43 32.08 -25.68
CA SER A 456 -33.28 32.56 -27.05
C SER A 456 -32.90 31.45 -28.04
N ASN A 457 -32.18 30.42 -27.58
CA ASN A 457 -31.66 29.35 -28.44
C ASN A 457 -32.54 28.10 -28.50
N ILE A 458 -33.33 27.82 -27.45
CA ILE A 458 -34.26 26.67 -27.42
C ILE A 458 -35.74 27.05 -27.60
N GLY A 459 -36.02 28.30 -27.97
CA GLY A 459 -37.38 28.76 -28.28
C GLY A 459 -38.32 28.81 -27.08
N LEU A 460 -37.79 28.81 -25.85
CA LEU A 460 -38.60 29.03 -24.65
C LEU A 460 -38.95 30.51 -24.54
N LYS A 461 -40.25 30.83 -24.51
CA LYS A 461 -40.69 32.16 -24.10
C LYS A 461 -40.70 32.19 -22.57
N ILE A 462 -39.82 33.00 -21.98
CA ILE A 462 -39.92 33.33 -20.57
C ILE A 462 -41.06 34.33 -20.43
N GLU A 463 -42.21 33.89 -19.92
CA GLU A 463 -43.23 34.81 -19.45
C GLU A 463 -42.66 35.52 -18.22
N LYS A 464 -42.44 36.84 -18.34
CA LYS A 464 -42.21 37.65 -17.16
C LYS A 464 -43.54 37.74 -16.43
N ASP A 465 -43.64 37.15 -15.24
CA ASP A 465 -44.73 37.46 -14.33
C ASP A 465 -44.62 38.96 -14.00
N GLU A 466 -45.52 39.78 -14.55
CA GLU A 466 -45.60 41.22 -14.30
C GLU A 466 -46.12 41.56 -12.88
N HIS A 467 -46.02 40.64 -11.92
CA HIS A 467 -46.67 40.78 -10.61
C HIS A 467 -45.84 41.48 -9.52
N ASP A 468 -44.63 41.96 -9.81
CA ASP A 468 -43.71 42.52 -8.78
C ASP A 468 -43.39 44.03 -8.95
N SER A 469 -44.26 44.82 -9.59
CA SER A 469 -44.05 46.28 -9.70
C SER A 469 -44.65 47.14 -8.58
N ASP A 470 -45.31 46.56 -7.57
CA ASP A 470 -46.05 47.34 -6.55
C ASP A 470 -45.40 47.43 -5.16
N TYR A 471 -44.15 46.99 -4.97
CA TYR A 471 -43.40 47.30 -3.76
C TYR A 471 -42.34 48.37 -4.00
N SER A 472 -42.78 49.63 -3.91
CA SER A 472 -41.92 50.78 -3.67
C SER A 472 -42.06 51.23 -2.20
N PHE A 473 -40.95 51.12 -1.47
CA PHE A 473 -40.60 51.63 -0.13
C PHE A 473 -41.65 51.77 0.97
#